data_AF-A0A2J6XDL4-F1
#
_entry.id   AF-A0A2J6XDL4-F1
#
_cell.length_a   1.000
_cell.length_b   1.000
_cell.length_c   1.000
_cell.angle_alpha   90.00
_cell.angle_beta   90.00
_cell.angle_gamma   90.00
#
_symmetry.space_group_name_H-M   'P 1'
#
loop_
_entity.id
_entity.type
_entity.pdbx_description
1 polymer ?
#
loop_
_entity_poly.entity_id
_entity_poly.type
_entity_poly.pdbx_seq_one_letter_code
_entity_poly.pdbx_strand_id
1 'polypeptide(L)'
;LDPAAASLIAPLLDYAHYRFNFDFDSARRALDKVRPSGEWVDAINQLRAEVSDTDRHMRLAEVVHAAAARYQIGLYADFLTQVVRFEENLLRFLCLQHGVRFRSRQHTIDDDGPYLDRAWLQQQPFILSRDRDPSRDLPVDRSVLRELIDHLSDPTDPRRKQLLNDIDRLGELVKRRNELTHNLAGVQKVGLARAFAGQKALDTAADGIVPHLKQLYEQVCNRPLPPFPYQHINRLLEQLLRS
;
A
#
# COMPACT_ATOMS: atom_id res chain seq x y z
N LEU A 1 11.18 18.32 -30.64
CA LEU A 1 11.92 18.12 -29.38
C LEU A 1 12.89 19.25 -29.19
N ASP A 2 12.36 20.33 -28.62
CA ASP A 2 13.16 21.34 -27.95
C ASP A 2 14.21 20.69 -27.02
N PRO A 3 15.49 21.11 -27.04
CA PRO A 3 16.54 20.52 -26.20
C PRO A 3 16.22 20.55 -24.70
N ALA A 4 15.53 21.58 -24.21
CA ALA A 4 15.12 21.62 -22.80
C ALA A 4 14.08 20.52 -22.53
N ALA A 5 13.04 20.39 -23.36
CA ALA A 5 12.06 19.31 -23.24
C ALA A 5 12.69 17.89 -23.32
N ALA A 6 13.60 17.66 -24.27
CA ALA A 6 14.28 16.37 -24.43
C ALA A 6 15.08 15.98 -23.17
N SER A 7 15.71 16.96 -22.50
CA SER A 7 16.50 16.73 -21.29
C SER A 7 15.67 16.29 -20.08
N LEU A 8 14.35 16.48 -20.11
CA LEU A 8 13.43 16.13 -19.02
C LEU A 8 12.91 14.70 -19.10
N ILE A 9 12.94 14.07 -20.28
CA ILE A 9 12.31 12.77 -20.53
C ILE A 9 12.96 11.66 -19.70
N ALA A 10 14.29 11.51 -19.78
CA ALA A 10 14.98 10.45 -19.04
C ALA A 10 14.83 10.59 -17.52
N PRO A 11 15.03 11.77 -16.91
CA PRO A 11 14.77 11.97 -15.48
C PRO A 11 13.33 11.66 -15.04
N LEU A 12 12.33 11.96 -15.88
CA LEU A 12 10.93 11.65 -15.59
C LEU A 12 10.64 10.14 -15.65
N LEU A 13 11.27 9.43 -16.58
CA LEU A 13 11.18 7.98 -16.65
C LEU A 13 11.85 7.32 -15.42
N ASP A 14 13.03 7.81 -15.03
CA ASP A 14 13.71 7.36 -13.81
C ASP A 14 12.86 7.63 -12.56
N TYR A 15 12.29 8.84 -12.46
CA TYR A 15 11.36 9.20 -11.38
C TYR A 15 10.18 8.22 -11.31
N ALA A 16 9.53 7.94 -12.43
CA ALA A 16 8.40 7.00 -12.50
C ALA A 16 8.81 5.59 -12.09
N HIS A 17 9.97 5.12 -12.58
CA HIS A 17 10.53 3.82 -12.24
C HIS A 17 10.79 3.69 -10.74
N TYR A 18 11.46 4.66 -10.13
CA TYR A 18 11.76 4.63 -8.69
C TYR A 18 10.48 4.71 -7.85
N ARG A 19 9.54 5.58 -8.20
CA ARG A 19 8.23 5.68 -7.53
C ARG A 19 7.46 4.35 -7.60
N PHE A 20 7.50 3.65 -8.74
CA PHE A 20 6.85 2.34 -8.91
C PHE A 20 7.43 1.23 -8.04
N ASN A 21 8.67 1.40 -7.62
CA ASN A 21 9.39 0.53 -6.69
C ASN A 21 9.37 1.04 -5.24
N PHE A 22 8.60 2.10 -4.95
CA PHE A 22 8.55 2.75 -3.64
C PHE A 22 9.91 3.32 -3.16
N ASP A 23 10.84 3.54 -4.08
CA ASP A 23 12.12 4.19 -3.82
C ASP A 23 11.97 5.71 -3.98
N PHE A 24 11.26 6.33 -3.04
CA PHE A 24 10.97 7.77 -3.09
C PHE A 24 12.23 8.63 -3.01
N ASP A 25 13.29 8.14 -2.35
CA ASP A 25 14.58 8.82 -2.28
C ASP A 25 15.29 8.85 -3.63
N SER A 26 15.32 7.74 -4.36
CA SER A 26 15.85 7.74 -5.73
C SER A 26 14.95 8.50 -6.69
N ALA A 27 13.62 8.45 -6.52
CA ALA A 27 12.69 9.25 -7.31
C ALA A 27 12.98 10.75 -7.17
N ARG A 28 13.12 11.24 -5.93
CA ARG A 28 13.51 12.63 -5.65
C ARG A 28 14.86 12.98 -6.29
N ARG A 29 15.88 12.14 -6.08
CA ARG A 29 17.22 12.36 -6.65
C ARG A 29 17.25 12.36 -8.18
N ALA A 30 16.34 11.64 -8.84
CA ALA A 30 16.19 11.67 -10.29
C ALA A 30 15.78 13.07 -10.77
N LEU A 31 14.87 13.72 -10.03
CA LEU A 31 14.42 15.07 -10.36
C LEU A 31 15.39 16.16 -9.90
N ASP A 32 16.13 15.99 -8.80
CA ASP A 32 17.03 17.03 -8.26
C ASP A 32 18.15 17.43 -9.23
N LYS A 33 18.56 16.50 -10.10
CA LYS A 33 19.59 16.74 -11.14
C LYS A 33 19.09 17.58 -12.29
N VAL A 34 17.78 17.80 -12.37
CA VAL A 34 17.12 18.52 -13.45
C VAL A 34 17.08 20.01 -13.15
N ARG A 35 17.36 20.83 -14.17
CA ARG A 35 17.12 22.27 -14.14
C ARG A 35 15.98 22.58 -15.11
N PRO A 36 14.71 22.44 -14.68
CA PRO A 36 13.59 22.74 -15.55
C PRO A 36 13.61 24.23 -15.91
N SER A 37 13.13 24.56 -17.10
CA SER A 37 13.01 25.93 -17.61
C SER A 37 11.64 26.16 -18.24
N GLY A 38 11.26 27.42 -18.35
CA GLY A 38 9.99 27.81 -18.99
C GLY A 38 8.77 27.20 -18.31
N GLU A 39 7.85 26.67 -19.11
CA GLU A 39 6.57 26.10 -18.67
C GLU A 39 6.70 24.82 -17.83
N TRP A 40 7.88 24.17 -17.81
CA TRP A 40 8.08 22.90 -17.13
C TRP A 40 8.44 23.03 -15.64
N VAL A 41 8.79 24.24 -15.18
CA VAL A 41 9.27 24.50 -13.81
C VAL A 41 8.25 24.05 -12.76
N ASP A 42 6.99 24.45 -12.92
CA ASP A 42 5.95 24.16 -11.94
C ASP A 42 5.62 22.68 -11.88
N ALA A 43 5.52 22.01 -13.04
CA ALA A 43 5.24 20.57 -13.11
C ALA A 43 6.33 19.74 -12.44
N ILE A 44 7.61 20.06 -12.68
CA ILE A 44 8.73 19.32 -12.05
C ILE A 44 8.80 19.59 -10.54
N ASN A 45 8.58 20.84 -10.10
CA ASN A 45 8.55 21.17 -8.68
C ASN A 45 7.39 20.46 -7.94
N GLN A 46 6.23 20.35 -8.58
CA GLN A 46 5.11 19.58 -8.04
C GLN A 46 5.50 18.10 -7.85
N LEU A 47 6.08 17.46 -8.86
CA LEU A 47 6.51 16.05 -8.77
C LEU A 47 7.57 15.82 -7.68
N ARG A 48 8.47 16.79 -7.43
CA ARG A 48 9.41 16.75 -6.31
C ARG A 48 8.71 16.81 -4.96
N ALA A 49 7.72 17.70 -4.82
CA ALA A 49 6.96 17.84 -3.58
C ALA A 49 6.21 16.54 -3.24
N GLU A 50 5.63 15.87 -4.23
CA GLU A 50 4.88 14.62 -4.04
C GLU A 50 5.69 13.46 -3.43
N VAL A 51 7.02 13.46 -3.56
CA VAL A 51 7.90 12.38 -3.05
C VAL A 51 8.78 12.79 -1.87
N SER A 52 8.78 14.07 -1.48
CA SER A 52 9.69 14.59 -0.46
C SER A 52 9.20 14.39 0.97
N ASP A 53 7.89 14.34 1.19
CA ASP A 53 7.28 14.11 2.50
C ASP A 53 6.01 13.26 2.36
N THR A 54 6.21 11.95 2.17
CA THR A 54 5.08 11.01 2.03
C THR A 54 4.69 10.47 3.39
N ASP A 55 3.66 11.10 3.97
CA ASP A 55 2.92 10.58 5.11
C ASP A 55 2.45 9.13 4.85
N ARG A 56 2.23 8.37 5.93
CA ARG A 56 1.81 6.96 5.86
C ARG A 56 0.56 6.72 5.01
N HIS A 57 -0.40 7.64 5.04
CA HIS A 57 -1.59 7.56 4.19
C HIS A 57 -1.28 7.79 2.69
N MET A 58 -0.29 8.62 2.35
CA MET A 58 0.16 8.75 0.96
C MET A 58 0.89 7.49 0.51
N ARG A 59 1.73 6.90 1.36
CA ARG A 59 2.37 5.60 1.07
C ARG A 59 1.35 4.48 0.86
N LEU A 60 0.26 4.48 1.63
CA LEU A 60 -0.81 3.51 1.45
C LEU A 60 -1.56 3.70 0.12
N ALA A 61 -1.79 4.95 -0.29
CA ALA A 61 -2.35 5.26 -1.61
C ALA A 61 -1.45 4.75 -2.74
N GLU A 62 -0.13 4.91 -2.60
CA GLU A 62 0.86 4.37 -3.54
C GLU A 62 0.76 2.84 -3.68
N VAL A 63 0.46 2.11 -2.59
CA VAL A 63 0.20 0.66 -2.66
C VAL A 63 -1.06 0.34 -3.45
N VAL A 64 -2.14 1.11 -3.28
CA VAL A 64 -3.37 0.94 -4.08
C VAL A 64 -3.10 1.20 -5.57
N HIS A 65 -2.38 2.28 -5.89
CA HIS A 65 -2.00 2.61 -7.26
C HIS A 65 -1.07 1.57 -7.88
N ALA A 66 -0.08 1.08 -7.13
CA ALA A 66 0.83 0.02 -7.54
C ALA A 66 0.09 -1.30 -7.82
N ALA A 67 -0.94 -1.63 -7.02
CA ALA A 67 -1.82 -2.76 -7.25
C ALA A 67 -2.64 -2.57 -8.54
N ALA A 68 -3.30 -1.40 -8.69
CA ALA A 68 -4.09 -1.08 -9.87
C ALA A 68 -3.28 -1.18 -11.17
N ALA A 69 -2.07 -0.62 -11.18
CA ALA A 69 -1.18 -0.66 -12.34
C ALA A 69 -0.83 -2.09 -12.75
N ARG A 70 -0.43 -2.95 -11.79
CA ARG A 70 -0.09 -4.37 -12.04
C ARG A 70 -1.28 -5.18 -12.51
N TYR A 71 -2.45 -4.92 -11.93
CA TYR A 71 -3.70 -5.54 -12.33
C TYR A 71 -4.04 -5.22 -13.79
N GLN A 72 -3.95 -3.95 -14.18
CA GLN A 72 -4.30 -3.47 -15.52
C GLN A 72 -3.46 -4.13 -16.62
N ILE A 73 -2.19 -4.40 -16.36
CA ILE A 73 -1.27 -5.04 -17.32
C ILE A 73 -1.18 -6.57 -17.17
N GLY A 74 -2.03 -7.18 -16.34
CA GLY A 74 -2.11 -8.63 -16.18
C GLY A 74 -1.01 -9.28 -15.32
N LEU A 75 -0.22 -8.50 -14.58
CA LEU A 75 0.80 -9.00 -13.65
C LEU A 75 0.18 -9.46 -12.33
N TYR A 76 -0.64 -10.51 -12.38
CA TYR A 76 -1.48 -10.93 -11.25
C TYR A 76 -0.72 -11.47 -10.04
N ALA A 77 0.48 -12.05 -10.24
CA ALA A 77 1.33 -12.48 -9.13
C ALA A 77 1.86 -11.27 -8.34
N ASP A 78 2.39 -10.27 -9.03
CA ASP A 78 2.87 -9.03 -8.40
C ASP A 78 1.73 -8.21 -7.80
N PHE A 79 0.55 -8.25 -8.44
CA PHE A 79 -0.67 -7.66 -7.89
C PHE A 79 -1.01 -8.23 -6.51
N LEU A 80 -0.97 -9.56 -6.34
CA LEU A 80 -1.22 -10.21 -5.05
C LEU A 80 -0.20 -9.79 -3.98
N THR A 81 1.04 -9.56 -4.35
CA THR A 81 2.05 -8.99 -3.44
C THR A 81 1.64 -7.60 -2.95
N GLN A 82 1.09 -6.75 -3.82
CA GLN A 82 0.58 -5.44 -3.41
C GLN A 82 -0.68 -5.53 -2.54
N VAL A 83 -1.59 -6.49 -2.81
CA VAL A 83 -2.79 -6.72 -1.97
C VAL A 83 -2.40 -7.07 -0.53
N VAL A 84 -1.44 -7.99 -0.37
CA VAL A 84 -0.90 -8.37 0.94
C VAL A 84 -0.24 -7.18 1.64
N ARG A 85 0.59 -6.43 0.91
CA ARG A 85 1.25 -5.24 1.44
C ARG A 85 0.24 -4.20 1.88
N PHE A 86 -0.83 -4.00 1.11
CA PHE A 86 -1.92 -3.08 1.43
C PHE A 86 -2.63 -3.50 2.71
N GLU A 87 -3.12 -4.74 2.79
CA GLU A 87 -3.83 -5.26 3.96
C GLU A 87 -3.01 -5.11 5.24
N GLU A 88 -1.73 -5.50 5.22
CA GLU A 88 -0.86 -5.40 6.38
C GLU A 88 -0.63 -3.93 6.81
N ASN A 89 -0.37 -3.04 5.85
CA ASN A 89 -0.13 -1.62 6.15
C ASN A 89 -1.41 -0.88 6.53
N LEU A 90 -2.57 -1.29 6.01
CA LEU A 90 -3.88 -0.76 6.41
C LEU A 90 -4.19 -1.14 7.86
N LEU A 91 -4.02 -2.41 8.23
CA LEU A 91 -4.21 -2.88 9.61
C LEU A 91 -3.22 -2.21 10.58
N ARG A 92 -1.96 -2.07 10.17
CA ARG A 92 -0.94 -1.34 10.94
C ARG A 92 -1.31 0.13 11.11
N PHE A 93 -1.78 0.79 10.06
CA PHE A 93 -2.23 2.18 10.14
C PHE A 93 -3.41 2.34 11.12
N LEU A 94 -4.38 1.43 11.09
CA LEU A 94 -5.46 1.39 12.09
C LEU A 94 -4.90 1.21 13.51
N CYS A 95 -3.92 0.33 13.70
CA CYS A 95 -3.30 0.10 15.02
C CYS A 95 -2.65 1.39 15.54
N LEU A 96 -1.91 2.09 14.68
CA LEU A 96 -1.28 3.37 15.01
C LEU A 96 -2.32 4.44 15.38
N GLN A 97 -3.46 4.49 14.70
CA GLN A 97 -4.57 5.39 15.06
C GLN A 97 -5.15 5.10 16.46
N HIS A 98 -5.04 3.85 16.92
CA HIS A 98 -5.38 3.43 18.28
C HIS A 98 -4.22 3.59 19.29
N GLY A 99 -3.10 4.19 18.88
CA GLY A 99 -1.94 4.43 19.73
C GLY A 99 -1.09 3.19 20.01
N VAL A 100 -1.27 2.10 19.24
CA VAL A 100 -0.40 0.92 19.31
C VAL A 100 1.03 1.33 19.02
N ARG A 101 1.97 0.82 19.82
CA ARG A 101 3.41 1.09 19.65
C ARG A 101 4.13 -0.13 19.12
N PHE A 102 4.99 0.10 18.15
CA PHE A 102 5.82 -0.92 17.51
C PHE A 102 7.30 -0.64 17.78
N ARG A 103 8.11 -1.70 17.70
CA ARG A 103 9.56 -1.63 17.91
C ARG A 103 10.35 -2.25 16.76
N SER A 104 11.47 -1.63 16.45
CA SER A 104 12.48 -2.13 15.53
C SER A 104 13.20 -3.36 16.11
N ARG A 105 14.03 -4.01 15.30
CA ARG A 105 14.94 -5.09 15.77
C ARG A 105 16.00 -4.58 16.76
N GLN A 106 16.25 -3.27 16.76
CA GLN A 106 17.15 -2.59 17.68
C GLN A 106 16.41 -2.12 18.95
N HIS A 107 15.15 -2.54 19.13
CA HIS A 107 14.32 -2.19 20.28
C HIS A 107 14.09 -0.67 20.43
N THR A 108 14.12 0.08 19.34
CA THR A 108 13.67 1.49 19.32
C THR A 108 12.23 1.57 18.87
N ILE A 109 11.49 2.61 19.30
CA ILE A 109 10.15 2.86 18.76
C ILE A 109 10.28 3.13 17.26
N ASP A 110 9.49 2.40 16.49
CA ASP A 110 9.47 2.44 15.03
C ASP A 110 8.10 1.95 14.58
N ASP A 111 7.33 2.83 13.93
CA ASP A 111 5.98 2.52 13.46
C ASP A 111 5.95 1.36 12.44
N ASP A 112 7.05 1.13 11.73
CA ASP A 112 7.25 0.02 10.79
C ASP A 112 7.97 -1.19 11.43
N GLY A 113 8.19 -1.11 12.74
CA GLY A 113 8.82 -2.14 13.54
C GLY A 113 8.11 -3.49 13.45
N PRO A 114 8.85 -4.60 13.34
CA PRO A 114 8.27 -5.94 13.23
C PRO A 114 7.77 -6.51 14.56
N TYR A 115 7.87 -5.77 15.67
CA TYR A 115 7.44 -6.22 16.98
C TYR A 115 6.48 -5.24 17.65
N LEU A 116 5.59 -5.74 18.52
CA LEU A 116 4.82 -4.89 19.44
C LEU A 116 5.70 -4.44 20.61
N ASP A 117 5.52 -3.20 21.03
CA ASP A 117 6.09 -2.71 22.28
C ASP A 117 5.45 -3.44 23.47
N ARG A 118 6.27 -4.24 24.17
CA ARG A 118 5.85 -5.02 25.33
C ARG A 118 5.29 -4.16 26.46
N ALA A 119 5.86 -2.98 26.69
CA ALA A 119 5.40 -2.07 27.75
C ALA A 119 4.00 -1.52 27.44
N TRP A 120 3.73 -1.21 26.17
CA TRP A 120 2.40 -0.83 25.72
C TRP A 120 1.39 -1.99 25.83
N LEU A 121 1.78 -3.19 25.41
CA LEU A 121 0.89 -4.36 25.42
C LEU A 121 0.48 -4.77 26.84
N GLN A 122 1.39 -4.69 27.82
CA GLN A 122 1.10 -5.00 29.23
C GLN A 122 0.12 -4.03 29.90
N GLN A 123 -0.09 -2.85 29.33
CA GLN A 123 -1.07 -1.88 29.82
C GLN A 123 -2.49 -2.13 29.30
N GLN A 124 -2.65 -3.07 28.35
CA GLN A 124 -3.94 -3.35 27.73
C GLN A 124 -4.79 -4.29 28.60
N PRO A 125 -6.12 -4.15 28.58
CA PRO A 125 -7.03 -4.99 29.37
C PRO A 125 -7.29 -6.38 28.76
N PHE A 126 -6.60 -6.74 27.68
CA PHE A 126 -6.78 -7.98 26.91
C PHE A 126 -5.45 -8.71 26.70
N ILE A 127 -5.53 -9.98 26.37
CA ILE A 127 -4.38 -10.84 26.05
C ILE A 127 -4.54 -11.35 24.63
N LEU A 128 -3.50 -11.20 23.81
CA LEU A 128 -3.48 -11.72 22.45
C LEU A 128 -3.25 -13.22 22.44
N SER A 129 -3.94 -13.94 21.56
CA SER A 129 -3.89 -15.40 21.40
C SER A 129 -2.47 -15.95 21.15
N ARG A 130 -1.60 -15.14 20.56
CA ARG A 130 -0.21 -15.48 20.23
C ARG A 130 0.80 -15.00 21.26
N ASP A 131 0.37 -14.26 22.28
CA ASP A 131 1.24 -13.76 23.34
C ASP A 131 1.48 -14.83 24.42
N ARG A 132 2.30 -15.84 24.06
CA ARG A 132 2.59 -16.99 24.93
C ARG A 132 3.74 -16.76 25.90
N ASP A 133 4.58 -15.76 25.65
CA ASP A 133 5.77 -15.45 26.43
C ASP A 133 5.86 -13.93 26.68
N PRO A 134 5.44 -13.46 27.87
CA PRO A 134 5.44 -12.03 28.20
C PRO A 134 6.85 -11.44 28.37
N SER A 135 7.91 -12.27 28.34
CA SER A 135 9.30 -11.83 28.47
C SER A 135 9.97 -11.42 27.16
N ARG A 136 9.31 -11.67 26.01
CA ARG A 136 9.84 -11.37 24.67
C ARG A 136 8.96 -10.37 23.95
N ASP A 137 9.50 -9.56 23.05
CA ASP A 137 8.67 -8.73 22.17
C ASP A 137 7.86 -9.64 21.22
N LEU A 138 6.57 -9.36 21.02
CA LEU A 138 5.69 -10.18 20.17
C LEU A 138 5.92 -9.83 18.68
N PRO A 139 6.34 -10.79 17.82
CA PRO A 139 6.40 -10.55 16.38
C PRO A 139 5.02 -10.23 15.82
N VAL A 140 4.96 -9.16 15.03
CA VAL A 140 3.73 -8.68 14.41
C VAL A 140 3.61 -9.29 13.02
N ASP A 141 2.49 -9.94 12.80
CA ASP A 141 1.98 -10.25 11.48
C ASP A 141 0.53 -9.78 11.35
N ARG A 142 -0.07 -10.03 10.19
CA ARG A 142 -1.44 -9.62 9.90
C ARG A 142 -2.48 -10.21 10.86
N SER A 143 -2.28 -11.45 11.31
CA SER A 143 -3.21 -12.05 12.28
C SER A 143 -3.15 -11.31 13.61
N VAL A 144 -1.95 -10.97 14.08
CA VAL A 144 -1.76 -10.16 15.31
C VAL A 144 -2.37 -8.77 15.15
N LEU A 145 -2.13 -8.09 14.02
CA LEU A 145 -2.72 -6.78 13.75
C LEU A 145 -4.26 -6.83 13.69
N ARG A 146 -4.82 -7.84 13.03
CA ARG A 146 -6.27 -8.04 12.92
C ARG A 146 -6.92 -8.30 14.27
N GLU A 147 -6.29 -9.11 15.12
CA GLU A 147 -6.72 -9.39 16.49
C GLU A 147 -6.63 -8.13 17.37
N LEU A 148 -5.57 -7.35 17.24
CA LEU A 148 -5.43 -6.06 17.92
C LEU A 148 -6.59 -5.12 17.57
N ILE A 149 -6.91 -4.96 16.29
CA ILE A 149 -8.02 -4.09 15.88
C ILE A 149 -9.36 -4.62 16.42
N ASP A 150 -9.54 -5.93 16.50
CA ASP A 150 -10.73 -6.54 17.07
C ASP A 150 -10.93 -6.14 18.54
N HIS A 151 -9.86 -6.21 19.35
CA HIS A 151 -9.87 -5.84 20.76
C HIS A 151 -9.93 -4.33 21.02
N LEU A 152 -9.26 -3.53 20.19
CA LEU A 152 -9.18 -2.07 20.35
C LEU A 152 -10.40 -1.34 19.79
N SER A 153 -11.25 -2.05 19.05
CA SER A 153 -12.47 -1.50 18.47
C SER A 153 -13.65 -1.56 19.42
N ASP A 154 -14.53 -0.56 19.33
CA ASP A 154 -15.82 -0.61 20.02
C ASP A 154 -16.68 -1.73 19.41
N PRO A 155 -17.03 -2.79 20.17
CA PRO A 155 -17.81 -3.91 19.66
C PRO A 155 -19.25 -3.53 19.31
N THR A 156 -19.72 -2.36 19.75
CA THR A 156 -21.08 -1.87 19.49
C THR A 156 -21.18 -1.04 18.21
N ASP A 157 -20.06 -0.67 17.58
CA ASP A 157 -20.06 0.11 16.34
C ASP A 157 -20.25 -0.80 15.10
N PRO A 158 -21.42 -0.79 14.44
CA PRO A 158 -21.67 -1.64 13.28
C PRO A 158 -20.77 -1.28 12.08
N ARG A 159 -20.27 -0.04 11.99
CA ARG A 159 -19.37 0.40 10.91
C ARG A 159 -18.02 -0.28 11.01
N ARG A 160 -17.51 -0.46 12.24
CA ARG A 160 -16.24 -1.16 12.46
C ARG A 160 -16.34 -2.63 12.12
N LYS A 161 -17.43 -3.28 12.51
CA LYS A 161 -17.68 -4.68 12.13
C LYS A 161 -17.72 -4.84 10.61
N GLN A 162 -18.37 -3.91 9.91
CA GLN A 162 -18.40 -3.92 8.44
C GLN A 162 -17.00 -3.71 7.84
N LEU A 163 -16.23 -2.72 8.32
CA LEU A 163 -14.86 -2.49 7.87
C LEU A 163 -13.98 -3.74 8.04
N LEU A 164 -14.05 -4.40 9.20
CA LEU A 164 -13.29 -5.62 9.46
C LEU A 164 -13.69 -6.76 8.53
N ASN A 165 -14.99 -6.95 8.25
CA ASN A 165 -15.46 -7.91 7.26
C ASN A 165 -14.95 -7.58 5.85
N ASP A 166 -14.93 -6.29 5.49
CA ASP A 166 -14.43 -5.83 4.21
C ASP A 166 -12.91 -6.05 4.08
N ILE A 167 -12.14 -5.89 5.16
CA ILE A 167 -10.73 -6.26 5.19
C ILE A 167 -10.57 -7.78 5.05
N ASP A 168 -11.33 -8.57 5.81
CA ASP A 168 -11.26 -10.04 5.82
C ASP A 168 -11.59 -10.65 4.45
N ARG A 169 -12.34 -9.94 3.60
CA ARG A 169 -12.59 -10.31 2.20
C ARG A 169 -11.29 -10.45 1.37
N LEU A 170 -10.20 -9.79 1.77
CA LEU A 170 -8.89 -9.94 1.14
C LEU A 170 -8.18 -11.26 1.52
N GLY A 171 -8.64 -11.94 2.57
CA GLY A 171 -7.95 -13.09 3.17
C GLY A 171 -7.69 -14.27 2.22
N GLU A 172 -8.59 -14.55 1.28
CA GLU A 172 -8.37 -15.62 0.29
C GLU A 172 -7.37 -15.23 -0.81
N LEU A 173 -7.32 -13.95 -1.20
CA LEU A 173 -6.29 -13.45 -2.13
C LEU A 173 -4.90 -13.56 -1.49
N VAL A 174 -4.86 -13.28 -0.20
CA VAL A 174 -3.69 -13.38 0.65
C VAL A 174 -3.19 -14.82 0.80
N LYS A 175 -4.09 -15.77 1.04
CA LYS A 175 -3.75 -17.20 1.07
C LYS A 175 -3.18 -17.63 -0.27
N ARG A 176 -3.81 -17.22 -1.36
CA ARG A 176 -3.33 -17.49 -2.72
C ARG A 176 -1.91 -16.95 -2.93
N ARG A 177 -1.57 -15.76 -2.42
CA ARG A 177 -0.18 -15.25 -2.47
C ARG A 177 0.79 -16.17 -1.71
N ASN A 178 0.41 -16.63 -0.51
CA ASN A 178 1.25 -17.55 0.27
C ASN A 178 1.46 -18.90 -0.44
N GLU A 179 0.46 -19.39 -1.17
CA GLU A 179 0.61 -20.62 -1.97
C GLU A 179 1.66 -20.46 -3.07
N LEU A 180 1.76 -19.29 -3.71
CA LEU A 180 2.77 -18.99 -4.74
C LEU A 180 4.20 -18.97 -4.19
N THR A 181 4.38 -18.71 -2.89
CA THR A 181 5.71 -18.87 -2.26
C THR A 181 6.09 -20.33 -2.05
N HIS A 182 5.13 -21.26 -2.14
CA HIS A 182 5.34 -22.69 -1.96
C HIS A 182 5.20 -23.49 -3.27
N ASN A 183 4.70 -22.88 -4.35
CA ASN A 183 4.57 -23.51 -5.66
C ASN A 183 4.86 -22.51 -6.80
N LEU A 184 5.30 -23.01 -7.96
CA LEU A 184 5.64 -22.18 -9.13
C LEU A 184 4.43 -21.98 -10.07
N ALA A 185 3.20 -22.09 -9.56
CA ALA A 185 2.01 -21.99 -10.39
C ALA A 185 1.76 -20.54 -10.85
N GLY A 186 1.25 -20.38 -12.07
CA GLY A 186 0.83 -19.08 -12.57
C GLY A 186 -0.44 -18.56 -11.87
N VAL A 187 -0.61 -17.24 -11.84
CA VAL A 187 -1.84 -16.60 -11.34
C VAL A 187 -2.73 -16.19 -12.50
N GLN A 188 -3.97 -16.67 -12.49
CA GLN A 188 -4.98 -16.33 -13.49
C GLN A 188 -6.05 -15.40 -12.90
N LYS A 189 -6.62 -14.52 -13.73
CA LYS A 189 -7.69 -13.59 -13.34
C LYS A 189 -8.89 -14.30 -12.69
N VAL A 190 -9.34 -15.41 -13.26
CA VAL A 190 -10.43 -16.24 -12.68
C VAL A 190 -10.08 -16.77 -11.29
N GLY A 191 -8.80 -17.03 -11.01
CA GLY A 191 -8.33 -17.43 -9.70
C GLY A 191 -8.44 -16.31 -8.66
N LEU A 192 -8.18 -15.06 -9.08
CA LEU A 192 -8.41 -13.88 -8.24
C LEU A 192 -9.90 -13.67 -7.97
N ALA A 193 -10.74 -13.80 -9.01
CA ALA A 193 -12.19 -13.69 -8.87
C ALA A 193 -12.75 -14.70 -7.86
N ARG A 194 -12.31 -15.95 -7.95
CA ARG A 194 -12.76 -17.02 -7.03
C ARG A 194 -12.34 -16.77 -5.59
N ALA A 195 -11.13 -16.24 -5.39
CA ALA A 195 -10.67 -15.83 -4.07
C ALA A 195 -11.48 -14.64 -3.51
N PHE A 196 -11.78 -13.64 -4.34
CA PHE A 196 -12.41 -12.40 -3.89
C PHE A 196 -13.95 -12.45 -3.77
N ALA A 197 -14.62 -13.22 -4.63
CA ALA A 197 -16.07 -13.28 -4.76
C ALA A 197 -16.65 -14.70 -4.61
N GLY A 198 -15.81 -15.68 -4.31
CA GLY A 198 -16.21 -17.08 -4.04
C GLY A 198 -16.03 -18.02 -5.24
N GLN A 199 -16.01 -19.32 -4.99
CA GLN A 199 -15.55 -20.36 -5.93
C GLN A 199 -16.29 -20.42 -7.28
N LYS A 200 -17.52 -19.89 -7.35
CA LYS A 200 -18.34 -19.87 -8.57
C LYS A 200 -18.24 -18.55 -9.35
N ALA A 201 -17.41 -17.62 -8.91
CA ALA A 201 -17.28 -16.31 -9.55
C ALA A 201 -16.69 -16.42 -10.96
N LEU A 202 -17.22 -15.58 -11.86
CA LEU A 202 -16.65 -15.33 -13.18
C LEU A 202 -15.40 -14.44 -13.06
N ASP A 203 -14.53 -14.48 -14.06
CA ASP A 203 -13.29 -13.71 -14.09
C ASP A 203 -13.50 -12.19 -13.94
N THR A 204 -14.62 -11.66 -14.44
CA THR A 204 -15.03 -10.25 -14.27
C THR A 204 -15.22 -9.82 -12.82
N ALA A 205 -15.50 -10.75 -11.90
CA ALA A 205 -15.61 -10.41 -10.48
C ALA A 205 -14.27 -9.95 -9.87
N ALA A 206 -13.13 -10.33 -10.50
CA ALA A 206 -11.83 -9.82 -10.09
C ALA A 206 -11.69 -8.31 -10.32
N ASP A 207 -12.46 -7.71 -11.24
CA ASP A 207 -12.40 -6.28 -11.53
C ASP A 207 -12.91 -5.44 -10.33
N GLY A 208 -13.61 -6.08 -9.38
CA GLY A 208 -14.04 -5.47 -8.12
C GLY A 208 -12.95 -5.34 -7.05
N ILE A 209 -11.77 -5.97 -7.22
CA ILE A 209 -10.73 -5.97 -6.17
C ILE A 209 -10.10 -4.58 -6.01
N VAL A 210 -9.68 -3.93 -7.11
CA VAL A 210 -9.05 -2.60 -7.04
C VAL A 210 -10.01 -1.54 -6.48
N PRO A 211 -11.29 -1.46 -6.92
CA PRO A 211 -12.29 -0.61 -6.27
C PRO A 211 -12.45 -0.88 -4.78
N HIS A 212 -12.39 -2.14 -4.35
CA HIS A 212 -12.46 -2.52 -2.94
C HIS A 212 -11.27 -2.00 -2.13
N LEU A 213 -10.04 -2.10 -2.67
CA LEU A 213 -8.85 -1.51 -2.03
C LEU A 213 -8.99 0.01 -1.87
N LYS A 214 -9.52 0.69 -2.90
CA LYS A 214 -9.82 2.12 -2.84
C LYS A 214 -10.85 2.43 -1.74
N GLN A 215 -11.94 1.67 -1.66
CA GLN A 215 -12.97 1.89 -0.63
C GLN A 215 -12.41 1.72 0.78
N LEU A 216 -11.61 0.66 1.01
CA LEU A 216 -10.93 0.44 2.29
C LEU A 216 -9.99 1.59 2.65
N TYR A 217 -9.20 2.07 1.67
CA TYR A 217 -8.35 3.25 1.86
C TYR A 217 -9.17 4.46 2.31
N GLU A 218 -10.25 4.77 1.58
CA GLU A 218 -11.06 5.97 1.84
C GLU A 218 -11.75 5.92 3.20
N GLN A 219 -12.24 4.74 3.58
CA GLN A 219 -12.86 4.50 4.89
C GLN A 219 -11.86 4.67 6.05
N VAL A 220 -10.65 4.12 5.92
CA VAL A 220 -9.65 4.12 7.00
C VAL A 220 -8.89 5.44 7.10
N CYS A 221 -8.51 6.03 5.96
CA CYS A 221 -7.82 7.31 5.91
C CYS A 221 -8.77 8.51 6.07
N ASN A 222 -10.10 8.29 6.00
CA ASN A 222 -11.14 9.32 6.02
C ASN A 222 -10.91 10.44 4.99
N ARG A 223 -10.41 10.05 3.80
CA ARG A 223 -9.98 10.95 2.71
C ARG A 223 -10.13 10.23 1.38
N PRO A 224 -10.42 10.94 0.27
CA PRO A 224 -10.46 10.32 -1.05
C PRO A 224 -9.08 9.77 -1.44
N LEU A 225 -9.04 8.67 -2.20
CA LEU A 225 -7.80 8.20 -2.80
C LEU A 225 -7.27 9.29 -3.75
N PRO A 226 -6.02 9.76 -3.60
CA PRO A 226 -5.45 10.76 -4.50
C PRO A 226 -5.41 10.26 -5.95
N PRO A 227 -5.28 11.18 -6.93
CA PRO A 227 -5.19 10.81 -8.33
C PRO A 227 -4.01 9.87 -8.63
N PHE A 228 -4.19 8.98 -9.60
CA PHE A 228 -3.15 8.04 -10.01
C PHE A 228 -1.92 8.78 -10.56
N PRO A 229 -0.74 8.68 -9.91
CA PRO A 229 0.38 9.57 -10.22
C PRO A 229 0.95 9.38 -11.63
N TYR A 230 0.93 8.15 -12.15
CA TYR A 230 1.44 7.86 -13.50
C TYR A 230 0.61 8.49 -14.61
N GLN A 231 -0.67 8.83 -14.38
CA GLN A 231 -1.43 9.62 -15.36
C GLN A 231 -0.89 11.04 -15.49
N HIS A 232 -0.42 11.64 -14.39
CA HIS A 232 0.19 12.97 -14.46
C HIS A 232 1.54 12.90 -15.19
N ILE A 233 2.38 11.92 -14.83
CA ILE A 233 3.69 11.71 -15.45
C ILE A 233 3.55 11.42 -16.96
N ASN A 234 2.64 10.53 -17.35
CA ASN A 234 2.43 10.20 -18.76
C ASN A 234 1.96 11.41 -19.57
N ARG A 235 1.05 12.22 -19.03
CA ARG A 235 0.63 13.46 -19.68
C ARG A 235 1.79 14.44 -19.87
N LEU A 236 2.65 14.57 -18.87
CA LEU A 236 3.83 15.43 -18.97
C LEU A 236 4.81 14.90 -20.04
N LEU A 237 5.06 13.59 -20.08
CA LEU A 237 5.89 12.97 -21.12
C LEU A 237 5.30 13.18 -22.52
N GLU A 238 3.98 13.05 -22.68
CA GLU A 238 3.30 13.31 -23.96
C GLU A 238 3.44 14.78 -24.41
N GLN A 239 3.34 15.72 -23.47
CA GLN A 239 3.55 17.15 -23.75
C GLN A 239 4.99 17.41 -24.19
N LEU A 240 5.98 16.87 -23.47
CA LEU A 240 7.40 16.99 -23.81
C LEU A 240 7.73 16.40 -25.18
N LEU A 241 7.08 15.29 -25.57
CA LEU A 241 7.28 14.66 -26.87
C LEU A 241 6.70 15.48 -28.03
N ARG A 242 5.76 16.39 -27.76
CA ARG A 242 5.11 17.23 -28.78
C ARG A 242 5.74 18.62 -28.93
N SER A 243 6.51 19.08 -27.95
CA SER A 243 7.36 20.28 -28.05
C SER A 243 8.63 20.02 -28.86
#